data_AF-A0A939HW68-F1
#
_entry.id   AF-A0A939HW68-F1
#
_cell.length_a   1.000
_cell.length_b   1.000
_cell.length_c   1.000
_cell.angle_alpha   90.00
_cell.angle_beta   90.00
_cell.angle_gamma   90.00
#
_symmetry.space_group_name_H-M   'P 1'
#
loop_
_entity.id
_entity.type
_entity.pdbx_description
1 polymer ?
#
loop_
_entity_poly.entity_id
_entity_poly.type
_entity_poly.pdbx_seq_one_letter_code
_entity_poly.pdbx_strand_id
1 'polypeptide(L)' 'MARLIFLDNDVILKLVACDIFWEAVASLELSPADFWVLETAKHVLRKTRRVRKKYPEDILDNAISIVEGCT' A
#
# COMPACT_ATOMS: atom_id res chain seq x y z
N MET A 1 -17.60 4.73 15.13
CA MET A 1 -17.51 3.31 14.73
C MET A 1 -16.16 3.12 14.08
N ALA A 2 -15.36 2.16 14.53
CA ALA A 2 -14.11 1.83 13.84
C ALA A 2 -14.46 1.31 12.43
N ARG A 3 -13.85 1.88 11.39
CA ARG A 3 -13.99 1.39 10.02
C ARG A 3 -12.82 0.44 9.76
N LEU A 4 -13.12 -0.73 9.21
CA LEU A 4 -12.10 -1.70 8.80
C LEU A 4 -12.09 -1.75 7.27
N ILE A 5 -11.00 -1.29 6.66
CA ILE A 5 -10.85 -1.19 5.21
C ILE A 5 -9.76 -2.15 4.75
N PHE A 6 -10.17 -3.15 3.96
CA PHE A 6 -9.21 -4.03 3.30
C PHE A 6 -8.58 -3.31 2.12
N LEU A 7 -7.25 -3.23 2.12
CA LEU A 7 -6.50 -2.49 1.11
C LEU A 7 -5.75 -3.47 0.19
N ASP A 8 -6.03 -3.38 -1.11
CA ASP A 8 -5.43 -4.24 -2.14
C ASP A 8 -4.03 -3.75 -2.54
N ASN A 9 -3.11 -4.68 -2.77
CA ASN A 9 -1.75 -4.41 -3.22
C ASN A 9 -1.70 -3.51 -4.47
N ASP A 10 -2.61 -3.72 -5.42
CA ASP A 10 -2.66 -2.94 -6.66
C ASP A 10 -3.08 -1.49 -6.40
N VAL A 11 -3.91 -1.24 -5.38
CA VAL A 11 -4.30 0.12 -4.97
C VAL A 11 -3.10 0.83 -4.34
N ILE A 12 -2.39 0.17 -3.41
CA ILE A 12 -1.18 0.70 -2.80
C ILE A 12 -0.17 1.08 -3.88
N LEU A 13 0.15 0.14 -4.79
CA LEU A 13 1.12 0.35 -5.85
C LEU A 13 0.78 1.52 -6.77
N LYS A 14 -0.50 1.67 -7.16
CA LYS A 14 -0.92 2.76 -8.05
C LYS A 14 -0.84 4.12 -7.35
N LEU A 15 -1.28 4.20 -6.11
CA LEU A 15 -1.27 5.45 -5.34
C LEU A 15 0.15 5.88 -4.99
N VAL A 16 1.01 4.94 -4.61
CA VAL A 16 2.44 5.22 -4.33
C VAL A 16 3.18 5.62 -5.59
N ALA A 17 2.93 4.95 -6.72
CA ALA A 17 3.53 5.33 -8.01
C ALA A 17 3.14 6.74 -8.47
N CYS A 18 2.03 7.28 -7.96
CA CYS A 18 1.58 8.64 -8.22
C CYS A 18 1.92 9.61 -7.08
N ASP A 19 2.57 9.15 -6.01
CA ASP A 19 2.89 9.94 -4.80
C ASP A 19 1.66 10.56 -4.10
N ILE A 20 0.50 9.91 -4.19
CA ILE A 20 -0.78 10.43 -3.67
C ILE A 20 -1.41 9.54 -2.59
N PHE A 21 -0.69 8.53 -2.08
CA PHE A 21 -1.26 7.57 -1.12
C PHE A 21 -1.79 8.27 0.14
N TRP A 22 -0.95 9.05 0.81
CA TRP A 22 -1.34 9.73 2.05
C TRP A 22 -2.34 10.86 1.82
N GLU A 23 -2.27 11.53 0.67
CA GLU A 23 -3.26 12.52 0.28
C GLU A 23 -4.65 11.89 0.10
N ALA A 24 -4.72 10.74 -0.57
CA ALA A 24 -5.97 10.00 -0.74
C ALA A 24 -6.54 9.54 0.61
N VAL A 25 -5.70 8.99 1.49
CA VAL A 25 -6.09 8.60 2.86
C VAL A 25 -6.66 9.80 3.63
N ALA A 26 -5.98 10.94 3.60
CA ALA A 26 -6.41 12.16 4.28
C ALA A 26 -7.74 12.71 3.70
N SER A 27 -7.91 12.67 2.38
CA SER A 27 -9.14 13.15 1.70
C SER A 27 -10.38 12.35 2.08
N LEU A 28 -10.20 11.12 2.55
CA LEU A 28 -11.27 10.22 2.99
C LEU A 28 -11.48 10.27 4.51
N GLU A 29 -10.76 11.15 5.22
CA GLU A 29 -10.76 11.25 6.69
C GLU A 29 -10.40 9.91 7.35
N LEU A 30 -9.46 9.17 6.76
CA LEU A 30 -8.98 7.89 7.24
C LEU A 30 -7.60 8.03 7.90
N SER A 31 -7.29 7.07 8.76
CA SER A 31 -5.99 6.93 9.42
C SER A 31 -5.36 5.58 9.07
N PRO A 32 -4.05 5.39 9.29
CA PRO A 32 -3.41 4.07 9.13
C PRO A 32 -4.12 2.95 9.89
N ALA A 33 -4.71 3.25 11.05
CA ALA A 33 -5.42 2.29 11.89
C ALA A 33 -6.77 1.82 11.31
N ASP A 34 -7.30 2.52 10.29
CA ASP A 34 -8.53 2.11 9.60
C ASP A 34 -8.26 1.07 8.50
N PHE A 35 -7.00 0.87 8.12
CA PHE A 35 -6.62 -0.07 7.07
C PHE A 35 -6.18 -1.40 7.64
N TRP A 36 -6.55 -2.46 6.92
CA TRP A 36 -6.04 -3.79 7.13
C TRP A 36 -5.41 -4.30 5.85
N VAL A 37 -4.09 -4.47 5.88
CA VAL A 37 -3.34 -5.10 4.80
C VAL A 37 -2.91 -6.50 5.25
N LEU A 38 -2.93 -7.49 4.37
CA LEU A 38 -2.39 -8.80 4.69
C LEU A 38 -0.87 -8.69 4.85
N GLU A 39 -0.31 -9.25 5.92
CA GLU A 39 1.15 -9.24 6.14
C GLU A 39 1.94 -9.87 4.97
N THR A 40 1.31 -10.81 4.26
CA THR A 40 1.88 -11.47 3.08
C THR A 40 2.02 -10.54 1.87
N ALA A 41 1.35 -9.37 1.86
CA ALA A 41 1.45 -8.36 0.81
C ALA A 41 2.90 -7.93 0.56
N LYS A 42 3.69 -7.72 1.61
CA LYS A 42 5.13 -7.36 1.47
C LYS A 42 5.92 -8.39 0.65
N HIS A 43 5.57 -9.68 0.78
CA HIS A 43 6.19 -10.74 0.00
C HIS A 43 5.75 -10.73 -1.46
N VAL A 44 4.48 -10.42 -1.73
CA VAL A 44 3.97 -10.26 -3.10
C VAL A 44 4.69 -9.09 -3.78
N LEU A 45 4.81 -7.95 -3.10
CA LEU A 45 5.49 -6.76 -3.62
C LEU A 45 6.98 -7.04 -3.91
N ARG A 46 7.70 -7.70 -2.99
CA ARG A 46 9.14 -8.03 -3.15
C ARG A 46 9.45 -9.13 -4.17
N LYS A 47 8.59 -10.15 -4.30
CA LYS A 47 8.95 -11.39 -5.03
C LYS A 47 8.26 -11.53 -6.38
N THR A 48 7.20 -10.77 -6.66
CA THR A 48 6.44 -10.93 -7.89
C THR A 48 7.18 -10.30 -9.07
N ARG A 49 7.72 -11.14 -9.96
CA ARG A 49 8.44 -10.71 -11.17
C ARG A 49 7.67 -9.70 -12.02
N ARG A 50 6.34 -9.86 -12.13
CA ARG A 50 5.48 -8.93 -12.88
C ARG A 50 5.44 -7.54 -12.25
N VAL A 51 5.37 -7.47 -10.93
CA VAL A 51 5.32 -6.21 -10.17
C VAL A 51 6.66 -5.47 -10.29
N ARG A 52 7.77 -6.18 -10.07
CA ARG A 52 9.15 -5.62 -10.22
C ARG A 52 9.52 -5.17 -11.63
N LYS A 53 8.85 -5.70 -12.66
CA LYS A 53 9.00 -5.19 -14.03
C LYS A 53 8.21 -3.91 -14.30
N LYS A 54 7.15 -3.67 -13.53
CA LYS A 54 6.20 -2.58 -13.75
C LYS A 54 6.53 -1.35 -12.93
N TYR A 55 7.05 -1.52 -11.71
CA TYR A 55 7.36 -0.44 -10.80
C TYR A 55 8.85 -0.41 -10.45
N PRO A 56 9.45 0.79 -10.37
CA PRO A 56 10.79 1.00 -9.81
C PRO A 56 10.93 0.47 -8.37
N GLU A 57 12.14 0.11 -7.94
CA GLU A 57 12.39 -0.43 -6.59
C GLU A 57 12.04 0.55 -5.47
N ASP A 58 12.26 1.86 -5.66
CA ASP A 58 11.89 2.91 -4.69
C ASP A 58 10.36 2.97 -4.44
N ILE A 59 9.56 2.80 -5.49
CA ILE A 59 8.09 2.70 -5.38
C ILE A 59 7.70 1.43 -4.61
N LEU A 60 8.40 0.32 -4.83
CA LEU A 60 8.15 -0.93 -4.13
C LEU A 60 8.52 -0.85 -2.65
N ASP A 61 9.67 -0.26 -2.34
CA ASP A 61 10.13 -0.05 -0.97
C ASP A 61 9.15 0.84 -0.21
N ASN A 62 8.70 1.94 -0.82
CA ASN A 62 7.70 2.83 -0.22
C ASN A 62 6.34 2.12 -0.01
N ALA A 63 5.88 1.35 -1.00
CA ALA A 63 4.68 0.54 -0.87
C ALA A 63 4.79 -0.49 0.27
N ILE A 64 5.95 -1.12 0.44
CA ILE A 64 6.20 -2.07 1.54
C ILE A 64 6.16 -1.36 2.90
N SER A 65 6.74 -0.17 3.03
CA SER A 65 6.66 0.61 4.26
C SER A 65 5.22 0.96 4.64
N ILE A 66 4.36 1.23 3.65
CA ILE A 66 2.92 1.43 3.88
C ILE A 66 2.25 0.14 4.38
N VAL A 67 2.54 -1.01 3.75
CA VAL A 67 2.03 -2.31 4.20
C VAL A 67 2.40 -2.56 5.66
N GLU A 68 3.66 -2.33 6.03
CA GLU A 68 4.18 -2.54 7.39
C GLU A 68 3.55 -1.59 8.42
N GLY A 69 3.14 -0.39 8.01
CA GLY A 69 2.44 0.58 8.87
C GLY A 69 0.92 0.36 9.01
N CYS A 70 0.34 -0.55 8.24
CA CYS A 70 -1.11 -0.83 8.20
C CYS A 70 -1.44 -2.31 8.54
N THR A 71 -0.51 -3.02 9.18
CA THR A 71 -0.65 -4.40 9.70
C THR A 71 -0.70 -4.42 11.22
#